data_AF-A0A015MQS4-F1
#
_entry.id   AF-A0A015MQS4-F1
#
_cell.length_a   1.000
_cell.length_b   1.000
_cell.length_c   1.000
_cell.angle_alpha   90.00
_cell.angle_beta   90.00
_cell.angle_gamma   90.00
#
_symmetry.space_group_name_H-M   'P 1'
#
loop_
_entity.id
_entity.type
_entity.pdbx_description
1 polymer ?
#
loop_
_entity_poly.entity_id
_entity_poly.type
_entity_poly.pdbx_seq_one_letter_code
_entity_poly.pdbx_strand_id
1 'polypeptide(L)'
;MLQIHRFYIIILWFLFQLFIEINCQISPYVLKERRGHTATLFDKKLYILGGFPLEEIGNEFFYIDFSVSFNTQNLKVNDLTNINTLSPHYNAGSAIGGTNNDTLFICGGLSNVKYATMELVNTFNPRSNSWSIPKIAGDKPFLVDCDMTTINYDIYILSALDVSDINILDTINLVWKKVNPIGTQNIGAASSSILLPDNKIIYIDSSNTGNLAEVYIYDTVNNNWSKKTTTGTIPPKKDGGSAVLGLDGKRIITFGGFVSATQDQLHELNLINFEWRIPKSSGSIPASRSHHKANVIGNYMVLSFGKYTF
;
A
#
# COMPACT_ATOMS: atom_id res chain seq x y z
N MET A 1 -9.20 60.03 22.92
CA MET A 1 -9.19 59.82 21.44
C MET A 1 -8.11 58.83 21.00
N LEU A 2 -6.85 58.94 21.46
CA LEU A 2 -5.74 58.04 21.08
C LEU A 2 -5.94 56.54 21.45
N GLN A 3 -6.56 56.27 22.59
CA GLN A 3 -6.71 54.90 23.14
C GLN A 3 -7.71 54.05 22.33
N ILE A 4 -8.74 54.69 21.79
CA ILE A 4 -9.74 54.07 20.91
C ILE A 4 -9.08 53.69 19.57
N HIS A 5 -8.21 54.53 19.03
CA HIS A 5 -7.50 54.27 17.78
C HIS A 5 -6.55 53.07 17.87
N ARG A 6 -5.84 52.91 19.01
CA ARG A 6 -4.99 51.73 19.27
C ARG A 6 -5.81 50.43 19.36
N PHE A 7 -7.02 50.48 19.90
CA PHE A 7 -7.89 49.31 20.01
C PHE A 7 -8.36 48.81 18.64
N TYR A 8 -8.73 49.71 17.72
CA TYR A 8 -9.10 49.35 16.35
C TYR A 8 -7.95 48.75 15.56
N ILE A 9 -6.72 49.24 15.73
CA ILE A 9 -5.52 48.69 15.07
C ILE A 9 -5.25 47.25 15.51
N ILE A 10 -5.42 46.95 16.81
CA ILE A 10 -5.22 45.59 17.34
C ILE A 10 -6.29 44.63 16.78
N ILE A 11 -7.57 45.04 16.74
CA ILE A 11 -8.65 44.24 16.14
C ILE A 11 -8.40 44.00 14.65
N LEU A 12 -7.98 45.03 13.91
CA LEU A 12 -7.67 44.91 12.49
C LEU A 12 -6.51 43.94 12.24
N TRP A 13 -5.50 43.94 13.12
CA TRP A 13 -4.37 43.01 13.05
C TRP A 13 -4.81 41.56 13.32
N PHE A 14 -5.64 41.32 14.35
CA PHE A 14 -6.21 40.00 14.61
C PHE A 14 -7.11 39.51 13.46
N LEU A 15 -7.95 40.38 12.90
CA LEU A 15 -8.79 40.04 11.73
C LEU A 15 -7.95 39.73 10.50
N PHE A 16 -6.86 40.47 10.28
CA PHE A 16 -5.93 40.24 9.18
C PHE A 16 -5.18 38.92 9.35
N GLN A 17 -4.74 38.60 10.57
CA GLN A 17 -4.09 37.32 10.88
C GLN A 17 -5.06 36.14 10.71
N LEU A 18 -6.31 36.29 11.17
CA LEU A 18 -7.39 35.32 10.92
C LEU A 18 -7.67 35.16 9.43
N PHE A 19 -7.67 36.25 8.66
CA PHE A 19 -7.90 36.23 7.22
C PHE A 19 -6.75 35.57 6.45
N ILE A 20 -5.50 35.76 6.90
CA ILE A 20 -4.32 35.03 6.39
C ILE A 20 -4.44 33.54 6.69
N GLU A 21 -4.80 33.16 7.92
CA GLU A 21 -5.00 31.75 8.28
C GLU A 21 -6.11 31.09 7.47
N ILE A 22 -7.23 31.79 7.26
CA ILE A 22 -8.35 31.31 6.43
C ILE A 22 -7.93 31.17 4.96
N ASN A 23 -7.25 32.16 4.37
CA ASN A 23 -6.83 32.07 2.96
C ASN A 23 -5.70 31.06 2.73
N CYS A 24 -4.83 30.83 3.71
CA CYS A 24 -3.79 29.81 3.62
C CYS A 24 -4.37 28.37 3.64
N GLN A 25 -5.64 28.20 4.04
CA GLN A 25 -6.35 26.91 4.09
C GLN A 25 -7.14 26.56 2.81
N ILE A 26 -7.21 27.44 1.79
CA ILE A 26 -8.19 27.28 0.68
C ILE A 26 -7.57 26.84 -0.66
N SER A 27 -6.26 26.53 -0.75
CA SER A 27 -5.77 25.81 -1.92
C SER A 27 -6.05 24.31 -1.74
N PRO A 28 -6.93 23.69 -2.55
CA PRO A 28 -7.15 22.25 -2.46
C PRO A 28 -5.85 21.51 -2.75
N TYR A 29 -5.50 20.54 -1.92
CA TYR A 29 -4.33 19.69 -2.17
C TYR A 29 -4.49 19.00 -3.52
N VAL A 30 -3.58 19.28 -4.45
CA VAL A 30 -3.63 18.72 -5.81
C VAL A 30 -2.92 17.37 -5.80
N LEU A 31 -3.69 16.30 -5.84
CA LEU A 31 -3.17 14.95 -5.94
C LEU A 31 -2.49 14.75 -7.31
N LYS A 32 -1.18 14.53 -7.30
CA LYS A 32 -0.42 14.17 -8.51
C LYS A 32 -0.64 12.71 -8.90
N GLU A 33 -0.74 12.47 -10.20
CA GLU A 33 -0.74 11.11 -10.75
C GLU A 33 0.52 10.37 -10.32
N ARG A 34 0.35 9.11 -9.90
CA ARG A 34 1.46 8.27 -9.47
C ARG A 34 1.17 6.80 -9.66
N ARG A 35 2.22 6.01 -9.67
CA ARG A 35 2.16 4.56 -9.60
C ARG A 35 3.28 4.01 -8.72
N GLY A 36 3.14 2.79 -8.21
CA GLY A 36 4.17 2.19 -7.36
C GLY A 36 4.37 2.93 -6.04
N HIS A 37 3.38 3.68 -5.58
CA HIS A 37 3.40 4.29 -4.24
C HIS A 37 3.08 3.22 -3.18
N THR A 38 3.45 3.51 -1.95
CA THR A 38 2.99 2.75 -0.78
C THR A 38 1.59 3.23 -0.37
N ALA A 39 0.80 2.35 0.24
CA ALA A 39 -0.51 2.70 0.77
C ALA A 39 -0.78 1.88 2.03
N THR A 40 -0.62 2.50 3.20
CA THR A 40 -0.77 1.82 4.50
C THR A 40 -1.95 2.40 5.27
N LEU A 41 -2.92 1.56 5.61
CA LEU A 41 -4.06 1.94 6.42
C LEU A 41 -3.73 1.82 7.91
N PHE A 42 -3.90 2.90 8.67
CA PHE A 42 -3.82 2.91 10.12
C PHE A 42 -4.86 3.88 10.70
N ASP A 43 -5.62 3.44 11.69
CA ASP A 43 -6.63 4.27 12.37
C ASP A 43 -7.55 5.05 11.41
N LYS A 44 -8.09 4.34 10.40
CA LYS A 44 -8.94 4.91 9.32
C LYS A 44 -8.26 6.02 8.49
N LYS A 45 -6.95 6.15 8.55
CA LYS A 45 -6.15 7.05 7.71
C LYS A 45 -5.31 6.22 6.76
N LEU A 46 -5.44 6.51 5.47
CA LEU A 46 -4.64 5.85 4.43
C LEU A 46 -3.42 6.71 4.14
N TYR A 47 -2.26 6.31 4.65
CA TYR A 47 -0.99 6.97 4.42
C TYR A 47 -0.43 6.58 3.05
N ILE A 48 -0.09 7.57 2.24
CA ILE A 48 0.45 7.43 0.89
C ILE A 48 1.82 8.09 0.84
N LEU A 49 2.82 7.33 0.38
CA LEU A 49 4.19 7.80 0.25
C LEU A 49 4.81 7.33 -1.06
N GLY A 50 5.55 8.24 -1.68
CA GLY A 50 6.35 7.97 -2.87
C GLY A 50 5.51 7.73 -4.12
N GLY A 51 6.12 7.05 -5.08
CA GLY A 51 5.57 6.73 -6.38
C GLY A 51 6.40 7.29 -7.54
N PHE A 52 6.09 6.83 -8.74
CA PHE A 52 6.67 7.26 -10.01
C PHE A 52 5.63 8.06 -10.83
N PRO A 53 6.01 9.15 -11.53
CA PRO A 53 7.37 9.66 -11.78
C PRO A 53 8.02 10.41 -10.61
N LEU A 54 9.28 10.10 -10.31
CA LEU A 54 10.01 10.66 -9.16
C LEU A 54 10.19 12.18 -9.23
N GLU A 55 10.44 12.74 -10.41
CA GLU A 55 10.71 14.17 -10.58
C GLU A 55 9.46 15.04 -10.37
N GLU A 56 8.28 14.49 -10.64
CA GLU A 56 7.00 15.18 -10.45
C GLU A 56 6.49 15.04 -9.02
N ILE A 57 6.60 13.84 -8.46
CA ILE A 57 6.09 13.51 -7.13
C ILE A 57 7.02 14.02 -6.03
N GLY A 58 8.34 13.93 -6.23
CA GLY A 58 9.33 14.29 -5.24
C GLY A 58 9.19 13.46 -3.96
N ASN A 59 9.20 14.14 -2.81
CA ASN A 59 9.11 13.55 -1.48
C ASN A 59 7.70 13.66 -0.89
N GLU A 60 6.65 13.71 -1.72
CA GLU A 60 5.28 13.83 -1.21
C GLU A 60 4.91 12.68 -0.27
N PHE A 61 4.37 13.07 0.89
CA PHE A 61 3.86 12.18 1.92
C PHE A 61 2.61 12.79 2.51
N PHE A 62 1.50 12.05 2.52
CA PHE A 62 0.22 12.54 3.03
C PHE A 62 -0.64 11.37 3.50
N TYR A 63 -1.76 11.68 4.16
CA TYR A 63 -2.81 10.69 4.37
C TYR A 63 -4.18 11.22 3.97
N ILE A 64 -5.03 10.28 3.57
CA ILE A 64 -6.46 10.54 3.35
C ILE A 64 -7.21 10.07 4.60
N ASP A 65 -8.01 10.96 5.18
CA ASP A 65 -8.77 10.71 6.40
C ASP A 65 -10.15 10.10 6.07
N PHE A 66 -10.31 8.79 6.31
CA PHE A 66 -11.56 8.06 6.15
C PHE A 66 -12.35 7.94 7.47
N SER A 67 -11.94 8.64 8.54
CA SER A 67 -12.74 8.69 9.78
C SER A 67 -13.99 9.57 9.65
N VAL A 68 -14.02 10.43 8.63
CA VAL A 68 -15.14 11.29 8.25
C VAL A 68 -15.84 10.78 6.99
N SER A 69 -17.06 11.24 6.74
CA SER A 69 -17.74 10.95 5.46
C SER A 69 -16.91 11.47 4.28
N PHE A 70 -16.77 10.65 3.25
CA PHE A 70 -15.93 10.95 2.09
C PHE A 70 -16.67 10.75 0.77
N ASN A 71 -16.25 11.50 -0.24
CA ASN A 71 -16.56 11.30 -1.65
C ASN A 71 -15.23 11.36 -2.40
N THR A 72 -15.05 10.55 -3.45
CA THR A 72 -13.84 10.54 -4.28
C THR A 72 -13.52 11.90 -4.91
N GLN A 73 -14.51 12.79 -5.06
CA GLN A 73 -14.31 14.15 -5.55
C GLN A 73 -13.83 15.14 -4.47
N ASN A 74 -14.12 14.87 -3.20
CA ASN A 74 -13.83 15.76 -2.07
C ASN A 74 -13.18 14.95 -0.95
N LEU A 75 -11.91 14.59 -1.13
CA LEU A 75 -11.14 13.85 -0.15
C LEU A 75 -10.48 14.80 0.86
N LYS A 76 -10.56 14.47 2.15
CA LYS A 76 -9.82 15.18 3.20
C LYS A 76 -8.38 14.69 3.23
N VAL A 77 -7.54 15.35 2.43
CA VAL A 77 -6.09 15.08 2.36
C VAL A 77 -5.36 15.92 3.41
N ASN A 78 -4.46 15.28 4.15
CA ASN A 78 -3.60 15.92 5.14
C ASN A 78 -2.15 15.76 4.68
N ASP A 79 -1.56 16.88 4.25
CA ASP A 79 -0.19 16.92 3.76
C ASP A 79 0.81 16.81 4.91
N LEU A 80 1.72 15.85 4.80
CA LEU A 80 2.82 15.58 5.72
C LEU A 80 4.19 15.73 5.02
N THR A 81 4.23 16.33 3.83
CA THR A 81 5.46 16.44 3.03
C THR A 81 6.56 17.19 3.77
N ASN A 82 6.22 18.23 4.54
CA ASN A 82 7.18 19.04 5.31
C ASN A 82 7.93 18.28 6.40
N ILE A 83 7.39 17.15 6.87
CA ILE A 83 8.03 16.30 7.88
C ILE A 83 8.64 15.04 7.26
N ASN A 84 8.51 14.83 5.95
CA ASN A 84 9.06 13.66 5.29
C ASN A 84 10.58 13.77 5.12
N THR A 85 11.31 12.84 5.74
CA THR A 85 12.76 12.77 5.67
C THR A 85 13.26 11.80 4.59
N LEU A 86 12.37 11.08 3.92
CA LEU A 86 12.74 10.08 2.91
C LEU A 86 13.00 10.72 1.55
N SER A 87 14.01 10.20 0.86
CA SER A 87 14.29 10.55 -0.53
C SER A 87 13.17 10.05 -1.45
N PRO A 88 12.91 10.72 -2.60
CA PRO A 88 11.93 10.25 -3.58
C PRO A 88 12.18 8.80 -3.98
N HIS A 89 11.14 7.96 -3.92
CA HIS A 89 11.24 6.53 -4.24
C HIS A 89 9.90 5.97 -4.74
N TYR A 90 9.94 4.78 -5.33
CA TYR A 90 8.76 4.03 -5.77
C TYR A 90 8.98 2.52 -5.58
N ASN A 91 7.93 1.72 -5.66
CA ASN A 91 7.94 0.26 -5.47
C ASN A 91 8.56 -0.18 -4.13
N ALA A 92 8.40 0.64 -3.09
CA ALA A 92 8.64 0.22 -1.72
C ALA A 92 7.46 -0.60 -1.21
N GLY A 93 7.74 -1.53 -0.31
CA GLY A 93 6.70 -2.20 0.46
C GLY A 93 6.37 -1.38 1.71
N SER A 94 5.15 -1.54 2.22
CA SER A 94 4.73 -0.87 3.45
C SER A 94 3.75 -1.70 4.24
N ALA A 95 3.90 -1.75 5.56
CA ALA A 95 2.95 -2.42 6.45
C ALA A 95 2.98 -1.80 7.86
N ILE A 96 1.98 -2.13 8.67
CA ILE A 96 1.94 -1.74 10.10
C ILE A 96 2.67 -2.79 10.93
N GLY A 97 3.44 -2.36 11.92
CA GLY A 97 4.10 -3.23 12.87
C GLY A 97 4.46 -2.50 14.16
N GLY A 98 5.43 -3.05 14.88
CA GLY A 98 5.87 -2.62 16.20
C GLY A 98 5.02 -3.22 17.32
N THR A 99 5.45 -3.02 18.56
CA THR A 99 4.83 -3.59 19.78
C THR A 99 3.35 -3.30 19.92
N ASN A 100 2.89 -2.18 19.39
CA ASN A 100 1.49 -1.74 19.46
C ASN A 100 0.75 -1.82 18.13
N ASN A 101 1.36 -2.36 17.06
CA ASN A 101 0.82 -2.29 15.69
C ASN A 101 0.36 -0.87 15.30
N ASP A 102 1.20 0.12 15.59
CA ASP A 102 0.91 1.54 15.37
C ASP A 102 2.01 2.27 14.61
N THR A 103 3.04 1.56 14.16
CA THR A 103 4.16 2.13 13.43
C THR A 103 4.13 1.66 11.98
N LEU A 104 4.25 2.57 11.03
CA LEU A 104 4.37 2.25 9.62
C LEU A 104 5.82 1.87 9.35
N PHE A 105 6.05 0.69 8.79
CA PHE A 105 7.33 0.24 8.27
C PHE A 105 7.33 0.40 6.76
N ILE A 106 8.33 1.09 6.24
CA ILE A 106 8.59 1.25 4.80
C ILE A 106 9.87 0.50 4.48
N CYS A 107 9.79 -0.50 3.60
CA CYS A 107 10.93 -1.35 3.26
C CYS A 107 11.26 -1.31 1.77
N GLY A 108 12.56 -1.24 1.46
CA GLY A 108 13.07 -1.23 0.09
C GLY A 108 12.66 0.02 -0.68
N GLY A 109 12.36 -0.18 -1.95
CA GLY A 109 12.04 0.91 -2.88
C GLY A 109 13.20 1.25 -3.80
N LEU A 110 12.82 1.64 -5.01
CA LEU A 110 13.71 2.08 -6.06
C LEU A 110 13.79 3.60 -6.05
N SER A 111 14.99 4.12 -6.26
CA SER A 111 15.24 5.53 -6.50
C SER A 111 16.21 5.68 -7.67
N ASN A 112 16.44 6.92 -8.11
CA ASN A 112 17.43 7.21 -9.13
C ASN A 112 18.76 7.65 -8.48
N VAL A 113 19.84 7.63 -9.26
CA VAL A 113 21.19 8.03 -8.79
C VAL A 113 21.31 9.50 -8.39
N LYS A 114 20.31 10.35 -8.70
CA LYS A 114 20.30 11.77 -8.30
C LYS A 114 19.90 11.94 -6.84
N TYR A 115 19.16 10.98 -6.27
CA TYR A 115 18.70 11.04 -4.89
C TYR A 115 19.61 10.23 -3.97
N ALA A 116 19.64 10.62 -2.69
CA ALA A 116 20.38 9.87 -1.69
C ALA A 116 19.78 8.46 -1.53
N THR A 117 20.65 7.47 -1.34
CA THR A 117 20.21 6.12 -1.04
C THR A 117 19.44 6.11 0.28
N MET A 118 18.21 5.63 0.24
CA MET A 118 17.37 5.46 1.42
C MET A 118 17.83 4.23 2.20
N GLU A 119 17.75 4.29 3.53
CA GLU A 119 17.93 3.10 4.35
C GLU A 119 16.89 2.04 4.01
N LEU A 120 17.25 0.76 4.14
CA LEU A 120 16.38 -0.32 3.69
C LEU A 120 15.05 -0.36 4.46
N VAL A 121 15.09 -0.02 5.74
CA VAL A 121 13.91 0.03 6.61
C VAL A 121 13.82 1.41 7.21
N ASN A 122 12.70 2.07 7.00
CA ASN A 122 12.35 3.33 7.65
C ASN A 122 11.02 3.15 8.36
N THR A 123 10.82 3.89 9.44
CA THR A 123 9.59 3.84 10.21
C THR A 123 8.99 5.22 10.38
N PHE A 124 7.67 5.29 10.34
CA PHE A 124 6.92 6.50 10.66
C PHE A 124 5.96 6.21 11.80
N ASN A 125 5.98 7.05 12.83
CA ASN A 125 5.04 7.00 13.93
C ASN A 125 3.91 8.03 13.70
N PRO A 126 2.67 7.60 13.40
CA PRO A 126 1.53 8.47 13.18
C PRO A 126 1.09 9.30 14.39
N ARG A 127 1.45 8.90 15.61
CA ARG A 127 1.06 9.60 16.84
C ARG A 127 1.97 10.78 17.12
N SER A 128 3.27 10.62 16.86
CA SER A 128 4.27 11.68 17.03
C SER A 128 4.63 12.41 15.73
N ASN A 129 4.10 11.98 14.58
CA ASN A 129 4.42 12.51 13.25
C ASN A 129 5.94 12.57 13.00
N SER A 130 6.64 11.49 13.32
CA SER A 130 8.10 11.44 13.26
C SER A 130 8.61 10.22 12.52
N TRP A 131 9.61 10.44 11.67
CA TRP A 131 10.38 9.39 11.03
C TRP A 131 11.51 8.89 11.93
N SER A 132 11.84 7.60 11.82
CA SER A 132 13.03 7.04 12.45
C SER A 132 13.62 5.91 11.60
N ILE A 133 14.94 5.73 11.70
CA ILE A 133 15.68 4.66 11.07
C ILE A 133 15.99 3.62 12.16
N PRO A 134 15.24 2.51 12.24
CA PRO A 134 15.49 1.51 13.26
C PRO A 134 16.80 0.76 12.97
N LYS A 135 17.54 0.42 14.03
CA LYS A 135 18.71 -0.44 13.91
C LYS A 135 18.24 -1.89 13.83
N ILE A 136 18.13 -2.41 12.61
CA ILE A 136 17.74 -3.79 12.36
C ILE A 136 18.99 -4.70 12.40
N ALA A 137 18.93 -5.79 13.16
CA ALA A 137 19.97 -6.83 13.19
C ALA A 137 19.66 -7.98 12.22
N GLY A 138 20.62 -8.89 12.03
CA GLY A 138 20.50 -10.02 11.10
C GLY A 138 20.93 -9.69 9.68
N ASP A 139 20.84 -10.68 8.80
CA ASP A 139 21.28 -10.56 7.41
C ASP A 139 20.31 -9.72 6.60
N LYS A 140 20.79 -8.56 6.16
CA LYS A 140 20.01 -7.59 5.38
C LYS A 140 19.66 -8.17 4.01
N PRO A 141 18.37 -8.34 3.66
CA PRO A 141 17.98 -8.83 2.35
C PRO A 141 18.10 -7.75 1.27
N PHE A 142 18.19 -8.19 0.01
CA PHE A 142 18.06 -7.30 -1.13
C PHE A 142 16.59 -7.24 -1.57
N LEU A 143 15.93 -6.11 -1.30
CA LEU A 143 14.49 -5.93 -1.48
C LEU A 143 14.23 -4.94 -2.62
N VAL A 144 13.52 -5.41 -3.66
CA VAL A 144 13.04 -4.58 -4.77
C VAL A 144 11.61 -5.00 -5.09
N ASP A 145 10.74 -4.02 -5.31
CA ASP A 145 9.33 -4.22 -5.69
C ASP A 145 8.63 -5.22 -4.79
N CYS A 146 8.59 -4.86 -3.50
CA CYS A 146 8.15 -5.74 -2.44
C CYS A 146 6.68 -5.55 -2.14
N ASP A 147 6.00 -6.66 -1.91
CA ASP A 147 4.71 -6.68 -1.23
C ASP A 147 4.89 -7.17 0.20
N MET A 148 4.12 -6.59 1.12
CA MET A 148 4.30 -6.78 2.56
C MET A 148 2.96 -7.05 3.23
N THR A 149 2.94 -8.02 4.14
CA THR A 149 1.80 -8.28 4.99
C THR A 149 2.26 -8.55 6.42
N THR A 150 1.45 -8.18 7.41
CA THR A 150 1.81 -8.32 8.84
C THR A 150 1.01 -9.44 9.47
N ILE A 151 1.69 -10.35 10.18
CA ILE A 151 1.08 -11.41 10.98
C ILE A 151 1.77 -11.42 12.34
N ASN A 152 1.01 -11.26 13.42
CA ASN A 152 1.53 -11.30 14.79
C ASN A 152 2.82 -10.47 14.95
N TYR A 153 2.78 -9.20 14.51
CA TYR A 153 3.90 -8.25 14.54
C TYR A 153 5.06 -8.56 13.58
N ASP A 154 5.16 -9.75 13.03
CA ASP A 154 6.13 -10.07 12.00
C ASP A 154 5.62 -9.56 10.65
N ILE A 155 6.48 -8.83 9.94
CA ILE A 155 6.19 -8.42 8.57
C ILE A 155 6.80 -9.46 7.64
N TYR A 156 5.95 -10.11 6.86
CA TYR A 156 6.31 -11.04 5.80
C TYR A 156 6.46 -10.26 4.51
N ILE A 157 7.64 -10.41 3.88
CA ILE A 157 8.02 -9.67 2.69
C ILE A 157 8.30 -10.66 1.57
N LEU A 158 7.56 -10.50 0.48
CA LEU A 158 7.90 -11.13 -0.79
C LEU A 158 8.51 -10.05 -1.71
N SER A 159 9.75 -10.29 -2.14
CA SER A 159 10.50 -9.39 -3.02
C SER A 159 10.49 -9.95 -4.44
N ALA A 160 10.38 -9.08 -5.45
CA ALA A 160 10.38 -9.47 -6.85
C ALA A 160 11.68 -10.16 -7.31
N LEU A 161 12.79 -9.97 -6.59
CA LEU A 161 14.11 -10.49 -6.96
C LEU A 161 14.54 -11.74 -6.20
N ASP A 162 13.94 -12.00 -5.03
CA ASP A 162 14.19 -13.20 -4.23
C ASP A 162 12.85 -13.88 -3.98
N VAL A 163 12.33 -14.51 -5.04
CA VAL A 163 11.08 -15.26 -5.01
C VAL A 163 11.26 -16.68 -4.46
N SER A 164 12.49 -17.12 -4.14
CA SER A 164 12.75 -18.42 -3.51
C SER A 164 12.59 -18.41 -2.00
N ASP A 165 12.93 -17.29 -1.36
CA ASP A 165 13.01 -17.20 0.09
C ASP A 165 12.05 -16.12 0.61
N ILE A 166 11.44 -16.37 1.77
CA ILE A 166 10.59 -15.39 2.42
C ILE A 166 11.44 -14.64 3.44
N ASN A 167 11.49 -13.33 3.28
CA ASN A 167 12.15 -12.45 4.23
C ASN A 167 11.13 -11.98 5.26
N ILE A 168 11.42 -12.18 6.53
CA ILE A 168 10.56 -11.80 7.64
C ILE A 168 11.30 -10.75 8.46
N LEU A 169 10.65 -9.61 8.68
CA LEU A 169 11.11 -8.61 9.62
C LEU A 169 10.35 -8.75 10.94
N ASP A 170 11.05 -9.17 11.99
CA ASP A 170 10.52 -9.14 13.34
C ASP A 170 10.50 -7.70 13.83
N THR A 171 9.31 -7.09 13.88
CA THR A 171 9.17 -5.67 14.21
C THR A 171 9.23 -5.37 15.70
N ILE A 172 9.26 -6.40 16.55
CA ILE A 172 9.40 -6.27 18.00
C ILE A 172 10.89 -6.25 18.36
N ASN A 173 11.62 -7.26 17.89
CA ASN A 173 13.04 -7.42 18.19
C ASN A 173 13.93 -6.67 17.19
N LEU A 174 13.36 -6.18 16.08
CA LEU A 174 14.07 -5.50 15.00
C LEU A 174 15.17 -6.40 14.41
N VAL A 175 14.79 -7.61 14.00
CA VAL A 175 15.72 -8.62 13.44
C VAL A 175 15.17 -9.16 12.13
N TRP A 176 16.02 -9.23 11.11
CA TRP A 176 15.75 -9.97 9.88
C TRP A 176 15.84 -11.47 10.13
N LYS A 177 14.82 -12.19 9.68
CA LYS A 177 14.78 -13.65 9.62
C LYS A 177 14.58 -14.05 8.17
N LYS A 178 15.42 -14.97 7.70
CA LYS A 178 15.25 -15.61 6.40
C LYS A 178 14.68 -17.00 6.63
N VAL A 179 13.56 -17.30 5.98
CA VAL A 179 12.99 -18.65 6.02
C VAL A 179 13.03 -19.25 4.63
N ASN A 180 13.36 -20.55 4.59
CA ASN A 180 13.41 -21.35 3.37
C ASN A 180 12.23 -22.32 3.45
N PRO A 181 11.08 -22.02 2.83
CA PRO A 181 9.90 -22.86 2.95
C PRO A 181 10.07 -24.19 2.22
N ILE A 182 9.43 -25.23 2.72
CA ILE A 182 9.38 -26.52 2.04
C ILE A 182 8.31 -26.47 0.93
N GLY A 183 8.64 -26.99 -0.26
CA GLY A 183 7.70 -27.11 -1.38
C GLY A 183 8.12 -26.27 -2.59
N THR A 184 7.26 -26.24 -3.62
CA THR A 184 7.51 -25.46 -4.84
C THR A 184 6.57 -24.27 -4.90
N GLN A 185 7.14 -23.11 -5.14
CA GLN A 185 6.42 -21.90 -5.52
C GLN A 185 6.75 -21.56 -6.97
N ASN A 186 5.76 -21.09 -7.70
CA ASN A 186 5.95 -20.45 -9.00
C ASN A 186 5.11 -19.19 -9.00
N ILE A 187 5.58 -18.21 -8.23
CA ILE A 187 4.92 -16.93 -7.99
C ILE A 187 5.76 -15.89 -8.73
N GLY A 188 5.14 -15.12 -9.62
CA GLY A 188 5.79 -14.04 -10.33
C GLY A 188 6.22 -12.90 -9.41
N ALA A 189 7.15 -12.08 -9.91
CA ALA A 189 7.51 -10.80 -9.31
C ALA A 189 6.26 -9.91 -9.09
N ALA A 190 6.29 -9.09 -8.04
CA ALA A 190 5.25 -8.11 -7.68
C ALA A 190 3.86 -8.68 -7.32
N SER A 191 3.79 -9.98 -7.01
CA SER A 191 2.53 -10.67 -6.67
C SER A 191 1.86 -10.04 -5.45
N SER A 192 0.53 -9.99 -5.46
CA SER A 192 -0.23 -9.53 -4.29
C SER A 192 -0.26 -10.64 -3.24
N SER A 193 0.12 -10.30 -2.02
CA SER A 193 0.07 -11.15 -0.83
C SER A 193 -1.13 -10.78 0.04
N ILE A 194 -1.92 -11.76 0.44
CA ILE A 194 -3.15 -11.55 1.21
C ILE A 194 -3.10 -12.44 2.44
N LEU A 195 -3.20 -11.82 3.61
CA LEU A 195 -3.39 -12.53 4.86
C LEU A 195 -4.80 -13.13 4.91
N LEU A 196 -4.87 -14.45 5.08
CA LEU A 196 -6.10 -15.20 5.28
C LEU A 196 -6.50 -15.24 6.76
N PRO A 197 -7.80 -15.49 7.07
CA PRO A 197 -8.28 -15.59 8.46
C PRO A 197 -7.60 -16.68 9.31
N ASP A 198 -6.98 -17.67 8.67
CA ASP A 198 -6.26 -18.76 9.33
C ASP A 198 -4.74 -18.51 9.44
N ASN A 199 -4.30 -17.26 9.31
CA ASN A 199 -2.91 -16.80 9.36
C ASN A 199 -2.00 -17.37 8.26
N LYS A 200 -2.56 -17.95 7.20
CA LYS A 200 -1.82 -18.26 5.98
C LYS A 200 -1.76 -17.05 5.06
N ILE A 201 -0.77 -17.02 4.19
CA ILE A 201 -0.66 -15.99 3.16
C ILE A 201 -0.95 -16.64 1.81
N ILE A 202 -1.94 -16.13 1.10
CA ILE A 202 -2.18 -16.53 -0.29
C ILE A 202 -1.60 -15.48 -1.22
N TYR A 203 -0.96 -15.96 -2.29
CA TYR A 203 -0.32 -15.14 -3.28
C TYR A 203 -1.09 -15.22 -4.59
N ILE A 204 -1.44 -14.05 -5.11
CA ILE A 204 -2.07 -13.89 -6.42
C ILE A 204 -1.00 -13.42 -7.38
N ASP A 205 -0.60 -14.31 -8.28
CA ASP A 205 0.49 -14.09 -9.22
C ASP A 205 0.18 -12.93 -10.19
N SER A 206 1.10 -11.98 -10.25
CA SER A 206 1.02 -10.79 -11.10
C SER A 206 1.99 -10.82 -12.28
N SER A 207 2.22 -11.99 -12.89
CA SER A 207 2.95 -12.05 -14.16
C SER A 207 2.09 -11.53 -15.34
N ASN A 208 2.73 -11.22 -16.47
CA ASN A 208 2.05 -10.86 -17.72
C ASN A 208 1.79 -12.07 -18.65
N THR A 209 2.00 -13.31 -18.16
CA THR A 209 1.90 -14.53 -18.97
C THR A 209 1.16 -15.65 -18.23
N GLY A 210 0.17 -16.25 -18.89
CA GLY A 210 -0.63 -17.34 -18.34
C GLY A 210 -1.86 -16.88 -17.56
N ASN A 211 -2.38 -17.75 -16.70
CA ASN A 211 -3.61 -17.52 -15.93
C ASN A 211 -3.48 -17.99 -14.47
N LEU A 212 -4.48 -17.68 -13.66
CA LEU A 212 -4.52 -18.02 -12.24
C LEU A 212 -5.18 -19.39 -11.97
N ALA A 213 -4.95 -20.37 -12.85
CA ALA A 213 -5.44 -21.75 -12.69
C ALA A 213 -4.89 -22.42 -11.42
N GLU A 214 -3.86 -21.82 -10.84
CA GLU A 214 -3.22 -22.28 -9.61
C GLU A 214 -2.90 -21.07 -8.76
N VAL A 215 -3.12 -21.20 -7.46
CA VAL A 215 -2.72 -20.21 -6.45
C VAL A 215 -1.84 -20.86 -5.40
N TYR A 216 -0.90 -20.09 -4.86
CA TYR A 216 0.07 -20.56 -3.89
C TYR A 216 -0.26 -19.99 -2.52
N ILE A 217 -0.21 -20.84 -1.50
CA ILE A 217 -0.53 -20.51 -0.12
C ILE A 217 0.65 -20.90 0.75
N TYR A 218 1.21 -19.92 1.45
CA TYR A 218 2.25 -20.12 2.45
C TYR A 218 1.63 -20.32 3.83
N ASP A 219 1.93 -21.47 4.43
CA ASP A 219 1.63 -21.75 5.83
C ASP A 219 2.77 -21.23 6.70
N THR A 220 2.49 -20.15 7.43
CA THR A 220 3.46 -19.43 8.26
C THR A 220 3.85 -20.18 9.52
N VAL A 221 3.01 -21.13 9.98
CA VAL A 221 3.24 -21.95 11.16
C VAL A 221 4.09 -23.16 10.80
N ASN A 222 3.74 -23.83 9.70
CA ASN A 222 4.43 -25.03 9.25
C ASN A 222 5.61 -24.75 8.31
N ASN A 223 5.83 -23.48 7.95
CA ASN A 223 6.86 -23.02 7.02
C ASN A 223 6.87 -23.83 5.70
N ASN A 224 5.71 -23.98 5.07
CA ASN A 224 5.58 -24.72 3.83
C ASN A 224 4.68 -24.03 2.82
N TRP A 225 4.97 -24.29 1.55
CA TRP A 225 4.12 -23.92 0.44
C TRP A 225 3.14 -25.02 0.15
N SER A 226 1.90 -24.62 -0.09
CA SER A 226 0.88 -25.46 -0.70
C SER A 226 0.32 -24.79 -1.94
N LYS A 227 -0.15 -25.61 -2.87
CA LYS A 227 -0.74 -25.17 -4.13
C LYS A 227 -2.19 -25.61 -4.19
N LYS A 228 -3.05 -24.73 -4.70
CA LYS A 228 -4.46 -25.03 -4.94
C LYS A 228 -4.79 -24.81 -6.41
N THR A 229 -5.33 -25.85 -7.04
CA THR A 229 -5.95 -25.73 -8.35
C THR A 229 -7.23 -24.94 -8.21
N THR A 230 -7.45 -24.00 -9.12
CA THR A 230 -8.65 -23.19 -9.19
C THR A 230 -9.51 -23.59 -10.38
N THR A 231 -10.78 -23.23 -10.33
CA THR A 231 -11.78 -23.55 -11.37
C THR A 231 -12.64 -22.33 -11.69
N GLY A 232 -13.63 -22.47 -12.57
CA GLY A 232 -14.56 -21.39 -12.92
C GLY A 232 -14.01 -20.43 -13.98
N THR A 233 -14.35 -19.14 -13.88
CA THR A 233 -13.90 -18.09 -14.80
C THR A 233 -12.49 -17.62 -14.41
N ILE A 234 -11.50 -18.46 -14.70
CA ILE A 234 -10.10 -18.24 -14.26
C ILE A 234 -9.54 -16.96 -14.92
N PRO A 235 -9.13 -15.95 -14.14
CA PRO A 235 -8.52 -14.74 -14.67
C PRO A 235 -7.15 -15.01 -15.31
N PRO A 236 -6.75 -14.23 -16.33
CA PRO A 236 -5.35 -14.15 -16.71
C PRO A 236 -4.51 -13.57 -15.57
N LYS A 237 -3.22 -13.89 -15.53
CA LYS A 237 -2.27 -13.16 -14.68
C LYS A 237 -2.10 -11.74 -15.24
N LYS A 238 -2.00 -10.75 -14.36
CA LYS A 238 -1.91 -9.34 -14.74
C LYS A 238 -0.88 -8.60 -13.91
N ASP A 239 0.02 -7.90 -14.60
CA ASP A 239 1.09 -7.15 -13.96
C ASP A 239 0.59 -5.87 -13.29
N GLY A 240 1.06 -5.61 -12.08
CA GLY A 240 0.64 -4.46 -11.27
C GLY A 240 -0.85 -4.44 -10.92
N GLY A 241 -1.53 -5.60 -10.94
CA GLY A 241 -2.87 -5.75 -10.35
C GLY A 241 -2.83 -5.67 -8.83
N SER A 242 -3.99 -5.57 -8.20
CA SER A 242 -4.10 -5.64 -6.74
C SER A 242 -5.18 -6.63 -6.31
N ALA A 243 -5.09 -7.08 -5.06
CA ALA A 243 -6.06 -7.99 -4.49
C ALA A 243 -6.32 -7.66 -3.02
N VAL A 244 -7.53 -7.91 -2.55
CA VAL A 244 -7.93 -7.74 -1.14
C VAL A 244 -8.74 -8.93 -0.65
N LEU A 245 -8.68 -9.21 0.65
CA LEU A 245 -9.60 -10.12 1.31
C LEU A 245 -10.98 -9.46 1.41
N GLY A 246 -12.02 -10.16 0.99
CA GLY A 246 -13.40 -9.74 1.20
C GLY A 246 -13.75 -9.69 2.69
N LEU A 247 -14.68 -8.81 3.07
CA LEU A 247 -15.06 -8.61 4.48
C LEU A 247 -15.64 -9.85 5.17
N ASP A 248 -16.14 -10.81 4.39
CA ASP A 248 -16.63 -12.10 4.89
C ASP A 248 -15.49 -13.09 5.21
N GLY A 249 -14.25 -12.75 4.89
CA GLY A 249 -13.07 -13.61 5.05
C GLY A 249 -13.08 -14.84 4.14
N LYS A 250 -13.98 -14.91 3.16
CA LYS A 250 -14.25 -16.12 2.36
C LYS A 250 -13.96 -15.96 0.88
N ARG A 251 -13.52 -14.79 0.45
CA ARG A 251 -13.15 -14.53 -0.94
C ARG A 251 -12.01 -13.54 -1.06
N ILE A 252 -11.26 -13.65 -2.15
CA ILE A 252 -10.30 -12.63 -2.58
C ILE A 252 -10.92 -11.89 -3.75
N ILE A 253 -10.83 -10.58 -3.74
CA ILE A 253 -11.28 -9.72 -4.83
C ILE A 253 -10.03 -9.15 -5.51
N THR A 254 -9.87 -9.38 -6.81
CA THR A 254 -8.75 -8.86 -7.60
C THR A 254 -9.23 -7.74 -8.52
N PHE A 255 -8.40 -6.72 -8.70
CA PHE A 255 -8.72 -5.58 -9.56
C PHE A 255 -7.55 -5.14 -10.44
N GLY A 256 -7.87 -4.78 -11.68
CA GLY A 256 -6.97 -4.08 -12.61
C GLY A 256 -5.80 -4.94 -13.06
N GLY A 257 -4.64 -4.30 -13.23
CA GLY A 257 -3.43 -4.87 -13.79
C GLY A 257 -3.35 -4.77 -15.32
N PHE A 258 -2.15 -4.98 -15.85
CA PHE A 258 -1.85 -4.92 -17.27
C PHE A 258 -1.69 -6.34 -17.84
N VAL A 259 -2.40 -6.61 -18.94
CA VAL A 259 -2.21 -7.77 -19.80
C VAL A 259 -2.39 -7.32 -21.25
N SER A 260 -1.80 -8.04 -22.20
CA SER A 260 -1.75 -7.64 -23.62
C SER A 260 -3.11 -7.56 -24.34
N ALA A 261 -4.18 -8.06 -23.72
CA ALA A 261 -5.53 -8.08 -24.28
C ALA A 261 -6.56 -7.45 -23.32
N THR A 262 -7.62 -6.86 -23.86
CA THR A 262 -8.74 -6.33 -23.08
C THR A 262 -9.46 -7.47 -22.36
N GLN A 263 -9.67 -7.33 -21.04
CA GLN A 263 -10.26 -8.37 -20.18
C GLN A 263 -11.01 -7.75 -18.99
N ASP A 264 -11.89 -8.54 -18.37
CA ASP A 264 -12.60 -8.14 -17.15
C ASP A 264 -11.64 -7.71 -16.06
N GLN A 265 -11.88 -6.56 -15.46
CA GLN A 265 -10.93 -5.96 -14.52
C GLN A 265 -11.12 -6.50 -13.10
N LEU A 266 -12.27 -7.09 -12.82
CA LEU A 266 -12.70 -7.51 -11.50
C LEU A 266 -12.99 -9.01 -11.49
N HIS A 267 -12.32 -9.75 -10.61
CA HIS A 267 -12.59 -11.16 -10.38
C HIS A 267 -12.69 -11.44 -8.88
N GLU A 268 -13.40 -12.48 -8.50
CA GLU A 268 -13.39 -12.98 -7.12
C GLU A 268 -13.09 -14.47 -7.07
N LEU A 269 -12.18 -14.86 -6.17
CA LEU A 269 -11.85 -16.24 -5.85
C LEU A 269 -12.55 -16.63 -4.55
N ASN A 270 -13.40 -17.65 -4.58
CA ASN A 270 -13.98 -18.23 -3.37
C ASN A 270 -12.95 -19.11 -2.64
N LEU A 271 -12.67 -18.82 -1.37
CA LEU A 271 -11.66 -19.51 -0.56
C LEU A 271 -12.11 -20.88 -0.04
N ILE A 272 -13.39 -21.23 -0.17
CA ILE A 272 -13.92 -22.54 0.25
C ILE A 272 -13.68 -23.59 -0.84
N ASN A 273 -14.00 -23.26 -2.09
CA ASN A 273 -13.93 -24.20 -3.22
C ASN A 273 -12.90 -23.82 -4.30
N PHE A 274 -12.18 -22.71 -4.14
CA PHE A 274 -11.19 -22.19 -5.09
C PHE A 274 -11.76 -21.94 -6.49
N GLU A 275 -13.03 -21.56 -6.57
CA GLU A 275 -13.69 -21.19 -7.81
C GLU A 275 -13.60 -19.68 -8.07
N TRP A 276 -13.11 -19.32 -9.25
CA TRP A 276 -13.13 -17.95 -9.76
C TRP A 276 -14.46 -17.62 -10.42
N ARG A 277 -14.92 -16.39 -10.24
CA ARG A 277 -16.04 -15.84 -11.00
C ARG A 277 -15.88 -14.35 -11.23
N ILE A 278 -16.62 -13.83 -12.21
CA ILE A 278 -16.79 -12.39 -12.40
C ILE A 278 -17.97 -11.96 -11.50
N PRO A 279 -17.74 -11.14 -10.47
CA PRO A 279 -18.82 -10.68 -9.60
C PRO A 279 -19.81 -9.82 -10.38
N LYS A 280 -21.10 -9.95 -10.06
CA LYS A 280 -22.09 -8.98 -10.50
C LYS A 280 -21.81 -7.64 -9.81
N SER A 281 -21.61 -6.60 -10.61
CA SER A 281 -21.41 -5.24 -10.12
C SER A 281 -22.40 -4.30 -10.82
N SER A 282 -22.69 -3.18 -10.17
CA SER A 282 -23.57 -2.12 -10.68
C SER A 282 -22.90 -0.77 -10.51
N GLY A 283 -23.23 0.20 -11.36
CA GLY A 283 -22.60 1.51 -11.39
C GLY A 283 -21.34 1.54 -12.26
N SER A 284 -20.57 2.62 -12.14
CA SER A 284 -19.35 2.78 -12.93
C SER A 284 -18.18 2.06 -12.26
N ILE A 285 -17.72 0.97 -12.85
CA ILE A 285 -16.46 0.33 -12.47
C ILE A 285 -15.33 1.30 -12.84
N PRO A 286 -14.33 1.54 -11.97
CA PRO A 286 -13.17 2.35 -12.33
C PRO A 286 -12.47 1.78 -13.56
N ALA A 287 -11.86 2.62 -14.39
CA ALA A 287 -11.06 2.12 -15.51
C ALA A 287 -9.85 1.29 -15.02
N SER A 288 -9.46 0.30 -15.84
CA SER A 288 -8.36 -0.60 -15.55
C SER A 288 -7.08 0.19 -15.36
N ARG A 289 -6.26 -0.27 -14.41
CA ARG A 289 -5.01 0.40 -14.05
C ARG A 289 -4.00 -0.57 -13.47
N SER A 290 -2.72 -0.29 -13.68
CA SER A 290 -1.61 -1.06 -13.12
C SER A 290 -0.78 -0.25 -12.12
N HIS A 291 -0.07 -0.97 -11.25
CA HIS A 291 0.79 -0.46 -10.18
C HIS A 291 0.06 0.53 -9.26
N HIS A 292 -1.24 0.28 -9.05
CA HIS A 292 -2.06 0.94 -8.04
C HIS A 292 -1.97 0.16 -6.72
N LYS A 293 -2.52 0.69 -5.64
CA LYS A 293 -2.70 -0.06 -4.38
C LYS A 293 -4.18 -0.17 -4.03
N ALA A 294 -4.58 -1.30 -3.46
CA ALA A 294 -5.92 -1.53 -2.93
C ALA A 294 -5.88 -1.76 -1.43
N ASN A 295 -6.84 -1.18 -0.71
CA ASN A 295 -7.01 -1.34 0.72
C ASN A 295 -8.49 -1.55 1.04
N VAL A 296 -8.79 -2.37 2.05
CA VAL A 296 -10.15 -2.51 2.59
C VAL A 296 -10.38 -1.41 3.63
N ILE A 297 -11.32 -0.50 3.36
CA ILE A 297 -11.64 0.62 4.26
C ILE A 297 -13.15 0.66 4.48
N GLY A 298 -13.60 0.30 5.69
CA GLY A 298 -15.02 0.12 5.98
C GLY A 298 -15.62 -0.93 5.05
N ASN A 299 -16.64 -0.55 4.29
CA ASN A 299 -17.34 -1.44 3.34
C ASN A 299 -16.77 -1.40 1.92
N TYR A 300 -15.64 -0.72 1.70
CA TYR A 300 -15.11 -0.42 0.38
C TYR A 300 -13.75 -1.06 0.15
N MET A 301 -13.55 -1.57 -1.08
CA MET A 301 -12.21 -1.70 -1.65
C MET A 301 -11.84 -0.33 -2.23
N VAL A 302 -10.86 0.33 -1.62
CA VAL A 302 -10.38 1.64 -2.06
C VAL A 302 -9.13 1.45 -2.90
N LEU A 303 -9.21 1.88 -4.16
CA LEU A 303 -8.07 1.94 -5.08
C LEU A 303 -7.42 3.31 -4.99
N SER A 304 -6.10 3.34 -4.85
CA SER A 304 -5.32 4.57 -4.84
C SER A 304 -4.39 4.61 -6.05
N PHE A 305 -4.49 5.70 -6.82
CA PHE A 305 -3.66 6.03 -7.99
C PHE A 305 -3.52 4.87 -9.01
N GLY A 306 -2.34 4.74 -9.64
CA GLY A 306 -2.05 3.79 -10.73
C GLY A 306 -2.02 4.43 -12.11
N LYS A 307 -1.49 3.70 -13.09
CA LYS A 307 -1.48 4.09 -14.51
C LYS A 307 -2.62 3.40 -15.24
N TYR A 308 -3.39 4.13 -16.06
CA TYR A 308 -4.41 3.53 -16.92
C TYR A 308 -3.80 2.47 -17.85
N THR A 309 -4.53 1.37 -17.99
CA THR A 309 -4.27 0.31 -18.96
C THR A 309 -5.42 0.28 -19.95
N PHE A 310 -5.11 0.22 -21.25
CA PHE A 310 -6.04 0.39 -22.37
C PHE A 310 -7.25 -0.54 -22.35
#